data_AF-J9EYC9-F1
#
_entry.id   AF-J9EYC9-F1
#
_cell.length_a   1.000
_cell.length_b   1.000
_cell.length_c   1.000
_cell.angle_alpha   90.00
_cell.angle_beta   90.00
_cell.angle_gamma   90.00
#
_symmetry.space_group_name_H-M   'P 1'
#
loop_
_entity.id
_entity.type
_entity.pdbx_description
1 polymer ?
#
loop_
_entity_poly.entity_id
_entity_poly.type
_entity_poly.pdbx_seq_one_letter_code
_entity_poly.pdbx_strand_id
1 'polypeptide(L)'
;MPTVEGDSSRQSSSRNRFAFWIIGLCNNFAYVIMLSAAEDILSVVDGSKASSKSTDDPCQNSVVHRQCQPLSTGSVLLANIIPCLVVKIFYPFVMHHIPFGVRHFFVVLLQISSFLVVAFSRNIVMSLTGVALASIGAGIGEVTFLSLTTYFPK
;
A
#
# COMPACT_ATOMS: atom_id res chain seq x y z
N MET A 1 12.69 38.12 30.66
CA MET A 1 12.46 36.65 30.67
C MET A 1 11.90 36.21 29.33
N PRO A 2 12.73 35.72 28.38
CA PRO A 2 12.24 34.96 27.24
C PRO A 2 13.10 33.69 27.04
N THR A 3 12.81 32.61 27.76
CA THR A 3 13.48 31.30 27.53
C THR A 3 12.53 30.11 27.52
N VAL A 4 11.28 30.25 27.99
CA VAL A 4 10.31 29.13 28.04
C VAL A 4 9.54 28.94 26.73
N GLU A 5 9.29 30.00 25.96
CA GLU A 5 8.60 29.90 24.66
C GLU A 5 9.47 29.29 23.54
N GLY A 6 10.80 29.46 23.64
CA GLY A 6 11.76 28.96 22.65
C GLY A 6 11.93 27.44 22.68
N ASP A 7 11.83 26.82 23.85
CA ASP A 7 12.01 25.37 24.00
C ASP A 7 10.73 24.60 23.63
N SER A 8 9.58 25.15 24.04
CA SER A 8 8.23 24.65 23.69
C SER A 8 8.01 24.57 22.18
N SER A 9 8.43 25.62 21.45
CA SER A 9 8.30 25.70 19.99
C SER A 9 9.26 24.75 19.26
N ARG A 10 10.51 24.61 19.73
CA ARG A 10 11.48 23.62 19.20
C ARG A 10 11.02 22.19 19.40
N GLN A 11 10.52 21.85 20.60
CA GLN A 11 10.05 20.50 20.89
C GLN A 11 8.79 20.16 20.06
N SER A 12 7.88 21.12 19.88
CA SER A 12 6.70 20.94 19.01
C SER A 12 7.09 20.76 17.54
N SER A 13 8.08 21.51 17.03
CA SER A 13 8.61 21.34 15.66
C SER A 13 9.22 19.96 15.43
N SER A 14 10.08 19.49 16.35
CA SER A 14 10.70 18.16 16.25
C SER A 14 9.64 17.05 16.33
N ARG A 15 8.67 17.18 17.25
CA ARG A 15 7.54 16.25 17.36
C ARG A 15 6.70 16.21 16.08
N ASN A 16 6.42 17.36 15.48
CA ASN A 16 5.66 17.42 14.24
C ASN A 16 6.43 16.78 13.08
N ARG A 17 7.74 17.04 12.95
CA ARG A 17 8.58 16.38 11.93
C ARG A 17 8.59 14.86 12.09
N PHE A 18 8.72 14.37 13.33
CA PHE A 18 8.66 12.93 13.61
C PHE A 18 7.28 12.34 13.28
N ALA A 19 6.20 13.04 13.64
CA ALA A 19 4.84 12.63 13.30
C ALA A 19 4.61 12.57 11.79
N PHE A 20 5.04 13.59 11.04
CA PHE A 20 4.98 13.59 9.58
C PHE A 20 5.77 12.45 8.96
N TRP A 21 6.94 12.12 9.52
CA TRP A 21 7.75 11.01 9.07
C TRP A 21 7.04 9.66 9.28
N ILE A 22 6.55 9.39 10.50
CA ILE A 22 5.81 8.16 10.80
C ILE A 22 4.56 8.04 9.93
N ILE A 23 3.78 9.11 9.82
CA ILE A 23 2.52 9.09 9.08
C ILE A 23 2.77 8.91 7.57
N GLY A 24 3.79 9.57 7.02
CA GLY A 24 4.21 9.38 5.62
C GLY A 24 4.71 7.96 5.34
N LEU A 25 5.42 7.36 6.30
CA LEU A 25 5.87 5.97 6.23
C LEU A 25 4.69 5.00 6.29
N CYS A 26 3.75 5.19 7.23
CA CYS A 26 2.53 4.38 7.35
C CYS A 26 1.69 4.39 6.06
N ASN A 27 1.63 5.52 5.36
CA ASN A 27 0.88 5.63 4.10
C ASN A 27 1.50 4.83 2.96
N ASN A 28 2.82 4.72 2.92
CA ASN A 28 3.55 3.93 1.93
C ASN A 28 3.75 2.48 2.36
N PHE A 29 3.51 2.14 3.63
CA PHE A 29 3.78 0.82 4.18
C PHE A 29 3.06 -0.28 3.39
N ALA A 30 1.76 -0.11 3.13
CA ALA A 30 1.01 -1.10 2.37
C ALA A 30 1.40 -1.20 0.91
N TYR A 31 1.78 -0.08 0.29
CA TYR A 31 2.32 -0.11 -1.07
C TYR A 31 3.55 -1.02 -1.14
N VAL A 32 4.51 -0.84 -0.22
CA VAL A 32 5.75 -1.62 -0.18
C VAL A 32 5.47 -3.09 0.10
N ILE A 33 4.67 -3.40 1.12
CA ILE A 33 4.35 -4.79 1.48
C ILE A 33 3.69 -5.53 0.32
N MET A 34 2.73 -4.92 -0.37
CA MET A 34 2.04 -5.56 -1.49
C MET A 34 2.98 -5.81 -2.68
N LEU A 35 3.93 -4.90 -2.93
CA LEU A 35 4.93 -5.11 -3.98
C LEU A 35 5.94 -6.20 -3.61
N SER A 36 6.37 -6.25 -2.35
CA SER A 36 7.24 -7.32 -1.85
C SER A 36 6.54 -8.68 -1.88
N ALA A 37 5.23 -8.71 -1.65
CA ALA A 37 4.41 -9.91 -1.70
C ALA A 37 3.89 -10.24 -3.12
N ALA A 38 4.26 -9.48 -4.16
CA ALA A 38 3.67 -9.65 -5.49
C ALA A 38 3.94 -11.05 -6.08
N GLU A 39 5.11 -11.62 -5.81
CA GLU A 39 5.43 -13.00 -6.23
C GLU A 39 4.62 -14.03 -5.43
N ASP A 40 4.47 -13.83 -4.12
CA ASP A 40 3.71 -14.71 -3.24
C ASP A 40 2.20 -14.73 -3.59
N ILE A 41 1.64 -13.55 -3.91
CA ILE A 41 0.26 -13.43 -4.40
C ILE A 41 0.07 -14.24 -5.69
N LEU A 42 1.06 -14.26 -6.58
CA LEU A 42 0.99 -15.02 -7.82
C LEU A 42 1.20 -16.51 -7.63
N SER A 43 2.06 -16.93 -6.69
CA SER A 43 2.37 -18.34 -6.43
C SER A 43 1.21 -19.10 -5.78
N VAL A 44 0.47 -18.46 -4.86
CA VAL A 44 -0.70 -19.06 -4.19
C VAL A 44 -1.81 -19.41 -5.19
N VAL A 45 -1.98 -18.58 -6.22
CA VAL A 45 -2.99 -18.79 -7.27
C VAL A 45 -2.64 -19.97 -8.16
N ASP A 46 -1.34 -20.16 -8.43
CA ASP A 46 -0.86 -21.28 -9.25
C ASP A 46 -0.91 -22.61 -8.50
N GLY A 47 -0.58 -22.62 -7.20
CA GLY A 47 -0.72 -23.80 -6.34
C GLY A 47 -2.15 -24.33 -6.29
N SER A 48 -3.14 -23.44 -6.36
CA SER A 48 -4.57 -23.83 -6.44
C SER A 48 -4.96 -24.46 -7.77
N LYS A 49 -4.19 -24.26 -8.85
CA LYS A 49 -4.42 -24.91 -10.16
C LYS A 49 -3.55 -26.16 -10.39
N ALA A 50 -2.43 -26.29 -9.68
CA ALA A 50 -1.46 -27.37 -9.88
C ALA A 50 -1.72 -28.65 -9.06
N SER A 51 -2.83 -28.74 -8.31
CA SER A 51 -3.18 -29.90 -7.46
C SER A 51 -3.63 -31.16 -8.23
N SER A 52 -2.94 -31.51 -9.32
CA SER A 52 -3.19 -32.73 -10.12
C SER A 52 -1.95 -33.52 -10.54
N LYS A 53 -0.74 -33.30 -9.99
CA LYS A 53 0.42 -34.16 -10.33
C LYS A 53 1.20 -34.69 -9.11
N SER A 54 0.84 -35.93 -8.78
CA SER A 54 1.67 -37.07 -8.35
C SER A 54 3.00 -36.78 -7.64
N THR A 55 3.00 -37.13 -6.34
CA THR A 55 4.11 -37.66 -5.56
C THR A 55 4.95 -38.67 -6.35
N ASP A 56 6.28 -38.49 -6.33
CA ASP A 56 7.35 -39.50 -6.24
C ASP A 56 8.60 -39.07 -7.04
N ASP A 57 9.51 -38.31 -6.40
CA ASP A 57 10.97 -38.51 -6.49
C ASP A 57 11.76 -37.39 -5.77
N PRO A 58 12.79 -37.70 -4.94
CA PRO A 58 13.55 -36.71 -4.17
C PRO A 58 14.71 -36.02 -4.93
N CYS A 59 14.85 -36.21 -6.25
CA CYS A 59 15.82 -35.48 -7.10
C CYS A 59 15.30 -35.29 -8.53
N GLN A 60 14.99 -34.05 -8.93
CA GLN A 60 14.47 -33.75 -10.27
C GLN A 60 15.62 -33.51 -11.26
N ASN A 61 16.00 -34.55 -12.02
CA ASN A 61 17.14 -34.51 -12.96
C ASN A 61 16.84 -33.79 -14.31
N SER A 62 15.68 -33.16 -14.44
CA SER A 62 15.31 -32.35 -15.60
C SER A 62 14.21 -31.37 -15.20
N VAL A 63 14.40 -30.08 -15.48
CA VAL A 63 13.39 -29.03 -15.27
C VAL A 63 12.28 -29.20 -16.32
N VAL A 64 11.42 -30.21 -16.13
CA VAL A 64 10.36 -30.56 -17.11
C VAL A 64 9.16 -29.60 -17.00
N HIS A 65 9.00 -28.91 -15.87
CA HIS A 65 7.96 -27.90 -15.71
C HIS A 65 8.58 -26.54 -15.33
N ARG A 66 8.74 -25.66 -16.32
CA ARG A 66 8.82 -24.22 -16.06
C ARG A 66 7.42 -23.80 -15.60
N GLN A 67 7.28 -23.35 -14.35
CA GLN A 67 6.04 -22.74 -13.89
C GLN A 67 5.89 -21.40 -14.61
N CYS A 68 5.22 -21.43 -15.75
CA CYS A 68 4.83 -20.24 -16.50
C CYS A 68 3.57 -19.69 -15.86
N GLN A 69 3.73 -18.68 -15.02
CA GLN A 69 2.60 -17.92 -14.49
C GLN A 69 1.87 -17.24 -15.66
N PRO A 70 0.53 -17.40 -15.77
CA PRO A 70 -0.25 -16.71 -16.80
C PRO A 70 -0.27 -15.19 -16.58
N LEU A 71 0.11 -14.74 -15.38
CA LEU A 71 0.14 -13.35 -14.96
C LEU A 71 1.54 -12.99 -14.48
N SER A 72 2.13 -11.99 -15.13
CA SER A 72 3.42 -11.43 -14.72
C SER A 72 3.29 -10.63 -13.42
N THR A 73 4.33 -10.65 -12.58
CA THR A 73 4.51 -9.79 -11.41
C THR A 73 4.33 -8.30 -11.73
N GLY A 74 4.63 -7.90 -12.98
CA GLY A 74 4.36 -6.54 -13.46
C GLY A 74 2.88 -6.15 -13.46
N SER A 75 1.97 -7.11 -13.56
CA SER A 75 0.51 -6.86 -13.52
C SER A 75 0.07 -6.39 -12.13
N VAL A 76 0.67 -6.93 -11.06
CA VAL A 76 0.42 -6.48 -9.68
C VAL A 76 0.93 -5.05 -9.50
N LEU A 77 2.08 -4.72 -10.09
CA LEU A 77 2.62 -3.36 -10.07
C LEU A 77 1.71 -2.37 -10.82
N LEU A 78 1.19 -2.74 -12.00
CA LEU A 78 0.22 -1.92 -12.74
C LEU A 78 -1.09 -1.74 -11.98
N ALA A 79 -1.59 -2.81 -11.36
CA ALA A 79 -2.78 -2.77 -10.49
C ALA A 79 -2.58 -1.86 -9.28
N ASN A 80 -1.33 -1.56 -8.91
CA ASN A 80 -1.02 -0.61 -7.85
C ASN A 80 -0.90 0.83 -8.37
N ILE A 81 -0.10 1.04 -9.42
CA ILE A 81 0.21 2.36 -9.95
C ILE A 81 -1.03 3.04 -10.57
N ILE A 82 -1.83 2.32 -11.35
CA ILE A 82 -2.94 2.90 -12.10
C ILE A 82 -4.02 3.48 -11.15
N PRO A 83 -4.55 2.74 -10.16
CA PRO A 83 -5.53 3.30 -9.23
C PRO A 83 -4.96 4.48 -8.43
N CYS A 84 -3.70 4.39 -8.01
CA CYS A 84 -3.04 5.48 -7.30
C CYS A 84 -2.96 6.76 -8.14
N LEU A 85 -2.61 6.65 -9.42
CA LEU A 85 -2.53 7.80 -10.34
C LEU A 85 -3.90 8.44 -10.58
N VAL A 86 -4.91 7.61 -10.84
CA VAL A 86 -6.30 8.08 -11.03
C VAL A 86 -6.73 8.88 -9.81
N VAL A 87 -6.56 8.33 -8.61
CA VAL A 87 -6.89 9.01 -7.37
C VAL A 87 -6.11 10.31 -7.22
N LYS A 88 -4.80 10.33 -7.49
CA LYS A 88 -3.98 11.55 -7.37
C LYS A 88 -4.43 12.67 -8.31
N ILE A 89 -4.97 12.35 -9.48
CA ILE A 89 -5.50 13.34 -10.43
C ILE A 89 -6.85 13.88 -9.96
N PHE A 90 -7.75 13.02 -9.48
CA PHE A 90 -9.12 13.43 -9.12
C PHE A 90 -9.25 13.97 -7.68
N TYR A 91 -8.47 13.46 -6.74
CA TYR A 91 -8.60 13.77 -5.32
C TYR A 91 -8.41 15.26 -4.97
N PRO A 92 -7.48 16.02 -5.59
CA PRO A 92 -7.32 17.45 -5.33
C PRO A 92 -8.61 18.26 -5.54
N PHE A 93 -9.50 17.84 -6.42
CA PHE A 93 -10.78 18.54 -6.66
C PHE A 93 -11.78 18.34 -5.53
N VAL A 94 -11.74 17.21 -4.83
CA VAL A 94 -12.66 16.84 -3.74
C VAL A 94 -12.09 17.25 -2.37
N MET A 95 -10.80 17.53 -2.30
CA MET A 95 -10.05 17.80 -1.07
C MET A 95 -10.40 19.10 -0.36
N HIS A 96 -11.44 19.85 -0.75
CA HIS A 96 -11.78 21.07 -0.02
C HIS A 96 -12.84 20.83 1.07
N HIS A 97 -13.60 19.73 1.00
CA HIS A 97 -14.78 19.52 1.84
C HIS A 97 -14.56 18.66 3.10
N ILE A 98 -13.43 17.95 3.23
CA ILE A 98 -13.27 16.90 4.26
C ILE A 98 -12.22 17.31 5.31
N PRO A 99 -12.43 17.21 6.64
CA PRO A 99 -11.36 17.53 7.60
C PRO A 99 -10.19 16.53 7.55
N PHE A 100 -8.94 17.00 7.76
CA PHE A 100 -7.71 16.20 7.65
C PHE A 100 -7.75 14.90 8.47
N GLY A 101 -8.20 14.96 9.72
CA GLY A 101 -8.25 13.78 10.60
C GLY A 101 -9.15 12.67 10.06
N VAL A 102 -10.31 13.03 9.49
CA VAL A 102 -11.26 12.06 8.92
C VAL A 102 -10.70 11.42 7.65
N ARG A 103 -10.00 12.19 6.81
CA ARG A 103 -9.32 11.64 5.61
C ARG A 103 -8.31 10.58 6.00
N HIS A 104 -7.44 10.88 6.97
CA HIS A 104 -6.40 9.94 7.36
C HIS A 104 -6.98 8.69 8.01
N PHE A 105 -7.99 8.85 8.87
CA PHE A 105 -8.70 7.71 9.45
C PHE A 105 -9.31 6.79 8.37
N PHE A 106 -9.94 7.38 7.35
CA PHE A 106 -10.47 6.64 6.21
C PHE A 106 -9.37 5.89 5.45
N VAL A 107 -8.22 6.52 5.19
CA VAL A 107 -7.07 5.87 4.54
C VAL A 107 -6.60 4.66 5.33
N VAL A 108 -6.42 4.79 6.66
CA VAL A 108 -5.97 3.69 7.52
C VAL A 108 -6.96 2.53 7.50
N LEU A 109 -8.27 2.81 7.60
CA LEU A 109 -9.31 1.77 7.50
C LEU A 109 -9.28 1.06 6.14
N LEU A 110 -9.13 1.82 5.05
CA LEU A 110 -9.02 1.26 3.70
C LEU A 110 -7.79 0.36 3.60
N GLN A 111 -6.67 0.77 4.20
CA GLN A 111 -5.43 0.01 4.21
C GLN A 111 -5.56 -1.31 4.98
N ILE A 112 -6.14 -1.29 6.18
CA ILE A 112 -6.39 -2.50 6.97
C ILE A 112 -7.32 -3.45 6.19
N SER A 113 -8.40 -2.92 5.62
CA SER A 113 -9.34 -3.69 4.82
C SER A 113 -8.65 -4.31 3.61
N SER A 114 -7.75 -3.58 2.94
CA SER A 114 -6.99 -4.08 1.79
C SER A 114 -6.11 -5.28 2.15
N PHE A 115 -5.40 -5.23 3.28
CA PHE A 115 -4.58 -6.35 3.76
C PHE A 115 -5.43 -7.57 4.10
N LEU A 116 -6.59 -7.38 4.75
CA LEU A 116 -7.50 -8.48 5.05
C LEU A 116 -8.03 -9.13 3.76
N VAL A 117 -8.40 -8.32 2.76
CA VAL A 117 -8.87 -8.83 1.46
C VAL A 117 -7.78 -9.66 0.77
N VAL A 118 -6.52 -9.17 0.74
CA VAL A 118 -5.41 -9.92 0.14
C VAL A 118 -5.11 -11.20 0.94
N ALA A 119 -5.08 -11.13 2.26
CA ALA A 119 -4.78 -12.27 3.13
C ALA A 119 -5.79 -13.43 2.99
N PHE A 120 -7.07 -13.13 2.80
CA PHE A 120 -8.12 -14.14 2.60
C PHE A 120 -8.42 -14.43 1.12
N SER A 121 -7.66 -13.86 0.18
CA SER A 121 -7.93 -14.01 -1.24
C SER A 121 -7.65 -15.43 -1.73
N ARG A 122 -8.59 -15.98 -2.53
CA ARG A 122 -8.46 -17.30 -3.18
C ARG A 122 -8.37 -17.22 -4.71
N ASN A 123 -8.57 -16.03 -5.26
CA ASN A 123 -8.54 -15.80 -6.69
C ASN A 123 -7.76 -14.51 -6.98
N ILE A 124 -7.17 -14.45 -8.17
CA ILE A 124 -6.30 -13.33 -8.55
C ILE A 124 -7.04 -12.00 -8.55
N VAL A 125 -8.32 -12.00 -8.94
CA VAL A 125 -9.13 -10.79 -9.01
C VAL A 125 -9.33 -10.21 -7.61
N MET A 126 -9.59 -11.03 -6.59
CA MET A 126 -9.74 -10.59 -5.21
C MET A 126 -8.41 -10.07 -4.65
N SER A 127 -7.30 -10.75 -4.93
CA SER A 127 -5.97 -10.26 -4.52
C SER A 127 -5.66 -8.90 -5.18
N LEU A 128 -5.86 -8.77 -6.49
CA LEU A 128 -5.63 -7.52 -7.22
C LEU A 128 -6.60 -6.42 -6.80
N THR A 129 -7.84 -6.75 -6.42
CA THR A 129 -8.80 -5.78 -5.89
C THR A 129 -8.34 -5.27 -4.53
N GLY A 130 -7.81 -6.15 -3.67
CA GLY A 130 -7.16 -5.76 -2.42
C GLY A 130 -5.96 -4.83 -2.66
N VAL A 131 -5.09 -5.16 -3.62
CA VAL A 131 -3.96 -4.29 -4.01
C VAL A 131 -4.46 -2.94 -4.52
N ALA A 132 -5.48 -2.89 -5.38
CA ALA A 132 -6.04 -1.65 -5.89
C ALA A 132 -6.67 -0.78 -4.80
N LEU A 133 -7.38 -1.40 -3.84
CA LEU A 133 -7.89 -0.73 -2.63
C LEU A 133 -6.75 -0.11 -1.82
N ALA A 134 -5.66 -0.86 -1.63
CA ALA A 134 -4.48 -0.36 -0.93
C ALA A 134 -3.91 0.88 -1.63
N SER A 135 -3.84 0.86 -2.96
CA SER A 135 -3.32 1.95 -3.78
C SER A 135 -4.19 3.20 -3.81
N ILE A 136 -5.51 3.03 -3.75
CA ILE A 136 -6.45 4.15 -3.60
C ILE A 136 -6.20 4.84 -2.25
N GLY A 137 -6.07 4.06 -1.17
CA GLY A 137 -5.78 4.58 0.17
C GLY A 137 -4.47 5.35 0.20
N ALA A 138 -3.40 4.74 -0.31
CA ALA A 138 -2.08 5.38 -0.40
C ALA A 138 -2.12 6.68 -1.22
N GLY A 139 -2.83 6.69 -2.37
CA GLY A 139 -2.99 7.87 -3.20
C GLY A 139 -3.72 9.03 -2.49
N ILE A 140 -4.82 8.73 -1.80
CA ILE A 140 -5.56 9.71 -0.98
C ILE A 140 -4.67 10.28 0.13
N GLY A 141 -3.96 9.41 0.84
CA GLY A 141 -3.10 9.82 1.95
C GLY A 141 -1.91 10.65 1.49
N GLU A 142 -1.25 10.31 0.37
CA GLU A 142 -0.13 11.08 -0.17
C GLU A 142 -0.53 12.52 -0.49
N VAL A 143 -1.63 12.72 -1.22
CA VAL A 143 -2.12 14.06 -1.56
C VAL A 143 -2.50 14.83 -0.29
N THR A 144 -3.08 14.14 0.69
CA THR A 144 -3.43 14.73 1.98
C THR A 144 -2.19 15.20 2.73
N PHE A 145 -1.12 14.40 2.81
CA PHE A 145 0.11 14.80 3.50
C PHE A 145 0.88 15.89 2.79
N LEU A 146 0.98 15.83 1.46
CA LEU A 146 1.56 16.90 0.66
C LEU A 146 0.81 18.22 0.84
N SER A 147 -0.50 18.17 1.03
CA SER A 147 -1.27 19.38 1.33
C SER A 147 -0.97 19.90 2.74
N LEU A 148 -0.78 19.00 3.72
CA LEU A 148 -0.52 19.37 5.11
C LEU A 148 0.89 19.94 5.32
N THR A 149 1.89 19.55 4.52
CA THR A 149 3.26 20.09 4.65
C THR A 149 3.34 21.60 4.39
N THR A 150 2.38 22.17 3.65
CA THR A 150 2.32 23.62 3.44
C THR A 150 1.83 24.40 4.67
N TYR A 151 1.15 23.73 5.61
CA TYR A 151 0.61 24.35 6.81
C TYR A 151 1.65 24.53 7.92
N PHE A 152 2.68 23.69 7.97
CA PHE A 152 3.69 23.72 9.04
C PHE A 152 4.98 24.41 8.57
N PRO A 153 5.51 25.36 9.35
CA PRO A 153 6.79 26.00 9.04
C PRO A 153 7.95 25.00 9.16
N LYS A 154 8.98 25.21 8.33
CA LYS A 154 10.12 24.32 8.14
C LYS A 154 10.90 24.06 9.44
#